data_AF-A0A0F8XHQ2-F1
#
_entry.id   AF-A0A0F8XHQ2-F1
#
_cell.length_a   1.000
_cell.length_b   1.000
_cell.length_c   1.000
_cell.angle_alpha   90.00
_cell.angle_beta   90.00
_cell.angle_gamma   90.00
#
_symmetry.space_group_name_H-M   'P 1'
#
loop_
_entity.id
_entity.type
_entity.pdbx_description
1 polymer ?
#
loop_
_entity_poly.entity_id
_entity_poly.type
_entity_poly.pdbx_seq_one_letter_code
_entity_poly.pdbx_strand_id
1 'polypeptide(L)'
;MTETSSFQPPVPAAAAPPAPGAGLAIAALVLGSLAVFPLLGVPCGLIAIILGIISLARRARGTGMAVAGILLALLLGGAAQTATVVGLIRLAREAKQTAQRTVSQVNLMSLGRGVVMYAADNDGQPPPSLQHLIDQGMLVEGMLQSSDSEGGRPDLFYSCPTPLADISNPMATVIACSYEDIHPGGRTVLFADGHVTWESDSSFETIAADPQNAAFAAALKEAEGP
;
A
#
# COMPACT_ATOMS: atom_id res chain seq x y z
N MET A 1 44.53 -65.51 -63.56
CA MET A 1 44.32 -64.06 -63.42
C MET A 1 43.26 -63.89 -62.36
N THR A 2 43.67 -63.62 -61.14
CA THR A 2 42.82 -63.59 -59.94
C THR A 2 42.78 -62.13 -59.50
N GLU A 3 41.71 -61.42 -59.83
CA GLU A 3 41.51 -60.04 -59.37
C GLU A 3 41.15 -60.03 -57.89
N THR A 4 42.11 -59.62 -57.05
CA THR A 4 41.88 -59.27 -55.66
C THR A 4 41.11 -57.96 -55.59
N SER A 5 39.79 -58.05 -55.42
CA SER A 5 38.91 -56.91 -55.11
C SER A 5 39.18 -56.43 -53.69
N SER A 6 39.79 -55.25 -53.57
CA SER A 6 40.10 -54.61 -52.28
C SER A 6 38.83 -53.98 -51.69
N PHE A 7 38.35 -54.56 -50.58
CA PHE A 7 37.27 -54.00 -49.77
C PHE A 7 37.77 -52.76 -49.03
N GLN A 8 37.25 -51.59 -49.39
CA GLN A 8 37.55 -50.33 -48.70
C GLN A 8 36.47 -50.08 -47.63
N PRO A 9 36.81 -50.01 -46.34
CA PRO A 9 35.83 -49.75 -45.29
C PRO A 9 35.21 -48.35 -45.45
N PRO A 10 33.90 -48.19 -45.13
CA PRO A 10 33.23 -46.90 -45.24
C PRO A 10 33.89 -45.88 -44.31
N VAL A 11 34.44 -44.82 -44.90
CA VAL A 11 35.02 -43.69 -44.16
C VAL A 11 33.88 -43.05 -43.35
N PRO A 12 34.01 -42.88 -42.02
CA PRO A 12 33.00 -42.20 -41.22
C PRO A 12 32.71 -40.84 -41.82
N ALA A 13 31.45 -40.59 -42.20
CA ALA A 13 31.03 -39.30 -42.71
C ALA A 13 31.35 -38.23 -41.66
N ALA A 14 32.24 -37.30 -42.01
CA ALA A 14 32.61 -36.20 -41.15
C ALA A 14 31.33 -35.47 -40.70
N ALA A 15 31.13 -35.37 -39.38
CA ALA A 15 29.97 -34.70 -38.81
C ALA A 15 29.86 -33.29 -39.39
N ALA A 16 28.73 -32.99 -40.03
CA ALA A 16 28.50 -31.69 -40.63
C ALA A 16 28.65 -30.60 -39.54
N PRO A 17 29.33 -29.47 -39.83
CA PRO A 17 29.52 -28.42 -38.86
C PRO A 17 28.15 -27.91 -38.37
N PRO A 18 28.00 -27.66 -37.06
CA PRO A 18 26.75 -27.18 -36.50
C PRO A 18 26.33 -25.88 -37.20
N ALA A 19 25.11 -25.85 -37.70
CA ALA A 19 24.59 -24.69 -38.43
C ALA A 19 24.60 -23.45 -37.51
N PRO A 20 25.28 -22.36 -37.89
CA PRO A 20 25.36 -21.16 -37.07
C PRO A 20 23.98 -20.47 -36.97
N GLY A 21 23.53 -20.16 -35.75
CA GLY A 21 22.42 -19.23 -35.52
C GLY A 21 21.29 -19.62 -34.55
N ALA A 22 21.23 -20.88 -34.07
CA ALA A 22 20.10 -21.33 -33.24
C ALA A 22 20.11 -20.82 -31.78
N GLY A 23 21.29 -20.46 -31.23
CA GLY A 23 21.45 -20.16 -29.80
C GLY A 23 20.65 -18.95 -29.30
N LEU A 24 20.50 -17.90 -30.11
CA LEU A 24 19.77 -16.69 -29.72
C LEU A 24 18.25 -16.93 -29.65
N ALA A 25 17.70 -17.76 -30.52
CA ALA A 25 16.27 -18.10 -30.49
C ALA A 25 15.92 -18.95 -29.26
N ILE A 26 16.79 -19.90 -28.90
CA ILE A 26 16.63 -20.71 -27.67
C ILE A 26 16.75 -19.83 -26.44
N ALA A 27 17.73 -18.90 -26.41
CA ALA A 27 17.87 -17.96 -25.30
C ALA A 27 16.63 -17.07 -25.12
N ALA A 28 16.07 -16.53 -26.21
CA ALA A 28 14.84 -15.73 -26.17
C ALA A 28 13.62 -16.54 -25.65
N LEU A 29 13.53 -17.82 -26.01
CA LEU A 29 12.48 -18.72 -25.51
C LEU A 29 12.62 -18.99 -24.01
N VAL A 30 13.82 -19.36 -23.55
CA VAL A 30 14.09 -19.66 -22.13
C VAL A 30 13.88 -18.40 -21.26
N LEU A 31 14.35 -17.24 -21.71
CA LEU A 31 14.13 -15.98 -21.00
C LEU A 31 12.65 -15.58 -20.98
N GLY A 32 11.91 -15.82 -22.06
CA GLY A 32 10.46 -15.63 -22.12
C GLY A 32 9.70 -16.56 -21.16
N SER A 33 10.13 -17.82 -21.01
CA SER A 33 9.55 -18.74 -20.03
C SER A 33 9.86 -18.34 -18.58
N LEU A 34 11.05 -17.83 -18.30
CA LEU A 34 11.41 -17.29 -16.98
C LEU A 34 10.68 -15.99 -16.65
N ALA A 35 10.21 -15.25 -17.67
CA ALA A 35 9.42 -14.03 -17.48
C ALA A 35 8.04 -14.27 -16.83
N VAL A 36 7.60 -15.52 -16.73
CA VAL A 36 6.37 -15.92 -16.02
C VAL A 36 6.54 -15.79 -14.49
N PHE A 37 7.77 -15.80 -13.96
CA PHE A 37 8.00 -15.60 -12.53
C PHE A 37 7.86 -14.11 -12.16
N PRO A 38 6.92 -13.72 -11.28
CA PRO A 38 6.61 -12.33 -11.01
C PRO A 38 7.78 -11.50 -10.47
N LEU A 39 8.67 -12.11 -9.67
CA LEU A 39 9.80 -11.41 -9.04
C LEU A 39 10.98 -11.16 -9.99
N LEU A 40 11.22 -12.06 -10.96
CA LEU A 40 12.30 -11.94 -11.97
C LEU A 40 11.79 -11.45 -13.33
N GLY A 41 10.47 -11.40 -13.52
CA GLY A 41 9.88 -11.36 -14.85
C GLY A 41 9.94 -10.02 -15.55
N VAL A 42 9.92 -8.91 -14.81
CA VAL A 42 10.06 -7.57 -15.40
C VAL A 42 11.44 -7.37 -16.05
N PRO A 43 12.58 -7.56 -15.35
CA PRO A 43 13.89 -7.40 -15.97
C PRO A 43 14.18 -8.49 -17.03
N CYS A 44 13.81 -9.75 -16.79
CA CYS A 44 14.03 -10.83 -17.76
C CYS A 44 13.15 -10.69 -19.01
N GLY A 45 11.91 -10.25 -18.87
CA GLY A 45 10.99 -10.02 -19.97
C GLY A 45 11.47 -8.91 -20.91
N LEU A 46 12.01 -7.82 -20.35
CA LEU A 46 12.60 -6.74 -21.15
C LEU A 46 13.80 -7.24 -21.99
N ILE A 47 14.70 -8.03 -21.39
CA ILE A 47 15.85 -8.62 -22.09
C ILE A 47 15.38 -9.61 -23.17
N ALA A 48 14.32 -10.40 -22.90
CA ALA A 48 13.76 -11.35 -23.86
C ALA A 48 13.23 -10.63 -25.11
N ILE A 49 12.54 -9.50 -24.93
CA ILE A 49 12.04 -8.66 -26.03
C ILE A 49 13.21 -8.11 -26.86
N ILE A 50 14.25 -7.56 -26.22
CA ILE A 50 15.42 -7.01 -26.90
C ILE A 50 16.12 -8.09 -27.75
N LEU A 51 16.38 -9.26 -27.18
CA LEU A 51 17.01 -10.39 -27.90
C LEU A 51 16.12 -10.91 -29.03
N GLY A 52 14.80 -10.95 -28.83
CA GLY A 52 13.83 -11.30 -29.86
C GLY A 52 13.87 -10.36 -31.07
N ILE A 53 13.88 -9.04 -30.82
CA ILE A 53 13.95 -8.01 -31.88
C ILE A 53 15.26 -8.13 -32.66
N ILE A 54 16.41 -8.31 -31.97
CA ILE A 54 17.71 -8.48 -32.62
C ILE A 54 17.74 -9.75 -33.48
N SER A 55 17.16 -10.85 -33.01
CA SER A 55 17.03 -12.09 -33.79
C SER A 55 16.18 -11.91 -35.05
N LEU A 56 15.10 -11.12 -34.96
CA LEU A 56 14.22 -10.81 -36.08
C LEU A 56 14.92 -9.93 -37.13
N ALA A 57 15.64 -8.90 -36.68
CA ALA A 57 16.38 -7.98 -37.54
C ALA A 57 17.49 -8.69 -38.36
N ARG A 58 18.08 -9.76 -37.83
CA ARG A 58 19.13 -10.53 -38.49
C ARG A 58 18.63 -11.54 -39.52
N ARG A 59 17.31 -11.68 -39.73
CA ARG A 59 16.69 -12.70 -40.62
C ARG A 59 17.29 -14.10 -40.42
N ALA A 60 17.60 -14.46 -39.17
CA ALA A 60 18.17 -15.76 -38.85
C ALA A 60 17.12 -16.88 -39.05
N ARG A 61 17.58 -18.06 -39.48
CA ARG A 61 16.75 -19.27 -39.66
C ARG A 61 16.17 -19.66 -38.28
N GLY A 62 14.85 -19.50 -38.08
CA GLY A 62 14.21 -19.69 -36.77
C GLY A 62 13.17 -18.65 -36.37
N THR A 63 12.77 -17.77 -37.30
CA THR A 63 11.81 -16.67 -37.11
C THR A 63 10.51 -17.10 -36.43
N GLY A 64 10.00 -18.30 -36.71
CA GLY A 64 8.78 -18.81 -36.07
C GLY A 64 8.89 -18.98 -34.55
N MET A 65 10.06 -19.39 -34.03
CA MET A 65 10.27 -19.56 -32.59
C MET A 65 10.45 -18.22 -31.87
N ALA A 66 11.12 -17.25 -32.50
CA ALA A 66 11.27 -15.90 -31.94
C ALA A 66 9.90 -15.19 -31.82
N VAL A 67 9.05 -15.31 -32.85
CA VAL A 67 7.68 -14.78 -32.81
C VAL A 67 6.84 -15.49 -31.75
N ALA A 68 6.95 -16.82 -31.63
CA ALA A 68 6.26 -17.58 -30.57
C ALA A 68 6.68 -17.13 -29.16
N GLY A 69 7.98 -16.91 -28.92
CA GLY A 69 8.48 -16.40 -27.63
C GLY A 69 7.98 -15.00 -27.29
N ILE A 70 7.94 -14.08 -28.26
CA ILE A 70 7.40 -12.73 -28.07
C ILE A 70 5.90 -12.77 -27.80
N LEU A 71 5.13 -13.56 -28.57
CA LEU A 71 3.69 -13.71 -28.36
C LEU A 71 3.37 -14.36 -27.01
N LEU A 72 4.15 -15.36 -26.58
CA LEU A 72 4.01 -16.00 -25.28
C LEU A 72 4.29 -15.02 -24.14
N ALA A 73 5.36 -14.23 -24.24
CA ALA A 73 5.71 -13.21 -23.25
C ALA A 73 4.66 -12.09 -23.17
N LEU A 74 4.07 -11.67 -24.30
CA LEU A 74 3.03 -10.64 -24.33
C LEU A 74 1.68 -11.16 -23.81
N LEU A 75 1.25 -12.35 -24.24
CA LEU A 75 -0.08 -12.88 -23.92
C LEU A 75 -0.14 -13.51 -22.51
N LEU A 76 0.84 -14.34 -22.15
CA LEU A 76 0.88 -14.98 -20.83
C LEU A 76 1.59 -14.10 -19.80
N GLY A 77 2.69 -13.46 -20.18
CA GLY A 77 3.42 -12.55 -19.29
C GLY A 77 2.63 -11.26 -19.03
N GLY A 78 2.05 -10.63 -20.05
CA GLY A 78 1.36 -9.36 -19.88
C GLY A 78 0.17 -9.41 -18.91
N ALA A 79 -0.70 -10.41 -19.02
CA ALA A 79 -1.87 -10.56 -18.14
C ALA A 79 -1.49 -10.97 -16.71
N ALA A 80 -0.52 -11.88 -16.53
CA ALA A 80 -0.08 -12.32 -15.20
C ALA A 80 0.71 -11.23 -14.46
N GLN A 81 1.56 -10.47 -15.18
CA GLN A 81 2.35 -9.39 -14.60
C GLN A 81 1.46 -8.21 -14.19
N THR A 82 0.47 -7.83 -15.01
CA THR A 82 -0.48 -6.76 -14.66
C THR A 82 -1.32 -7.12 -13.43
N ALA A 83 -1.83 -8.36 -13.34
CA ALA A 83 -2.56 -8.83 -12.17
C ALA A 83 -1.70 -8.80 -10.90
N THR A 84 -0.43 -9.19 -11.00
CA THR A 84 0.49 -9.17 -9.86
C THR A 84 0.76 -7.74 -9.38
N VAL A 85 1.05 -6.81 -10.30
CA VAL A 85 1.30 -5.41 -9.96
C VAL A 85 0.05 -4.76 -9.33
N VAL A 86 -1.14 -4.99 -9.89
CA VAL A 86 -2.40 -4.49 -9.31
C VAL A 86 -2.65 -5.08 -7.92
N GLY A 87 -2.39 -6.38 -7.74
CA GLY A 87 -2.49 -7.05 -6.45
C GLY A 87 -1.56 -6.44 -5.39
N LEU A 88 -0.29 -6.19 -5.75
CA LEU A 88 0.68 -5.55 -4.85
C LEU A 88 0.27 -4.12 -4.49
N ILE A 89 -0.24 -3.34 -5.46
CA ILE A 89 -0.73 -1.98 -5.19
C ILE A 89 -1.92 -2.01 -4.23
N ARG A 90 -2.86 -2.94 -4.40
CA ARG A 90 -4.01 -3.09 -3.48
C ARG A 90 -3.56 -3.44 -2.07
N LEU A 91 -2.68 -4.43 -1.94
CA LEU A 91 -2.13 -4.84 -0.65
C LEU A 91 -1.36 -3.70 0.03
N ALA A 92 -0.54 -2.96 -0.73
CA ALA A 92 0.20 -1.82 -0.21
C ALA A 92 -0.73 -0.68 0.26
N ARG A 93 -1.84 -0.44 -0.45
CA ARG A 93 -2.86 0.54 -0.05
C ARG A 93 -3.56 0.14 1.24
N GLU A 94 -3.98 -1.12 1.35
CA GLU A 94 -4.60 -1.65 2.58
C GLU A 94 -3.62 -1.58 3.76
N ALA A 95 -2.38 -2.02 3.58
CA ALA A 95 -1.35 -1.94 4.61
C ALA A 95 -1.08 -0.49 5.06
N LYS A 96 -1.02 0.46 4.10
CA LYS A 96 -0.87 1.88 4.41
C LYS A 96 -2.07 2.40 5.22
N GLN A 97 -3.30 2.07 4.82
CA GLN A 97 -4.51 2.48 5.53
C GLN A 97 -4.56 1.91 6.96
N THR A 98 -4.22 0.63 7.15
CA THR A 98 -4.15 0.03 8.48
C THR A 98 -3.10 0.71 9.34
N ALA A 99 -1.90 0.97 8.80
CA ALA A 99 -0.84 1.67 9.53
C ALA A 99 -1.27 3.09 9.94
N GLN A 100 -1.91 3.84 9.03
CA GLN A 100 -2.42 5.18 9.32
C GLN A 100 -3.50 5.16 10.42
N ARG A 101 -4.42 4.19 10.40
CA ARG A 101 -5.42 4.00 11.45
C ARG A 101 -4.77 3.70 12.80
N THR A 102 -3.74 2.85 12.83
CA THR A 102 -2.99 2.56 14.06
C THR A 102 -2.28 3.80 14.60
N VAL A 103 -1.67 4.62 13.75
CA VAL A 103 -1.03 5.88 14.17
C VAL A 103 -2.07 6.84 14.74
N SER A 104 -3.20 7.03 14.05
CA SER A 104 -4.32 7.86 14.52
C SER A 104 -4.85 7.41 15.89
N GLN A 105 -5.00 6.10 16.10
CA GLN A 105 -5.39 5.52 17.39
C GLN A 105 -4.38 5.81 18.51
N VAL A 106 -3.09 5.65 18.24
CA VAL A 106 -2.03 5.93 19.23
C VAL A 106 -1.96 7.43 19.55
N ASN A 107 -2.14 8.30 18.56
CA ASN A 107 -2.14 9.74 18.73
C ASN A 107 -3.34 10.18 19.59
N LEU A 108 -4.54 9.69 19.30
CA LEU A 108 -5.73 9.96 20.11
C LEU A 108 -5.62 9.38 21.53
N MET A 109 -5.03 8.19 21.69
CA MET A 109 -4.80 7.62 23.02
C MET A 109 -3.83 8.48 23.84
N SER A 110 -2.79 9.02 23.18
CA SER A 110 -1.82 9.93 23.82
C SER A 110 -2.48 11.25 24.19
N LEU A 111 -3.35 11.80 23.32
CA LEU A 111 -4.18 12.96 23.63
C LEU A 111 -5.08 12.72 24.84
N GLY A 112 -5.81 11.59 24.87
CA GLY A 112 -6.70 11.25 25.98
C GLY A 112 -5.96 11.18 27.32
N ARG A 113 -4.74 10.60 27.34
CA ARG A 113 -3.89 10.61 28.53
C ARG A 113 -3.49 12.02 28.95
N GLY A 114 -3.08 12.86 28.00
CA GLY A 114 -2.75 14.27 28.28
C GLY A 114 -3.94 15.06 28.84
N VAL A 115 -5.13 14.85 28.29
CA VAL A 115 -6.38 15.47 28.77
C VAL A 115 -6.70 15.03 30.20
N VAL A 116 -6.62 13.73 30.50
CA VAL A 116 -6.87 13.21 31.85
C VAL A 116 -5.84 13.72 32.86
N MET A 117 -4.55 13.75 32.48
CA MET A 117 -3.49 14.30 33.33
C MET A 117 -3.71 15.78 33.61
N TYR A 118 -4.00 16.57 32.57
CA TYR A 118 -4.33 17.98 32.72
C TYR A 118 -5.53 18.20 33.66
N ALA A 119 -6.61 17.45 33.44
CA ALA A 119 -7.82 17.57 34.26
C ALA A 119 -7.56 17.19 35.73
N ALA A 120 -6.72 16.20 36.00
CA ALA A 120 -6.34 15.84 37.36
C ALA A 120 -5.63 17.00 38.10
N ASP A 121 -4.82 17.79 37.38
CA ASP A 121 -4.09 18.94 37.93
C ASP A 121 -4.92 20.24 37.95
N ASN A 122 -6.07 20.28 37.27
CA ASN A 122 -6.90 21.48 37.07
C ASN A 122 -8.36 21.28 37.51
N ASP A 123 -8.59 20.60 38.64
CA ASP A 123 -9.92 20.42 39.24
C ASP A 123 -10.98 19.83 38.28
N GLY A 124 -10.57 18.91 37.41
CA GLY A 124 -11.43 18.25 36.43
C GLY A 124 -11.70 19.07 35.16
N GLN A 125 -11.14 20.26 35.04
CA GLN A 125 -11.30 21.10 33.85
C GLN A 125 -10.50 20.55 32.67
N PRO A 126 -11.09 20.40 31.48
CA PRO A 126 -10.37 20.00 30.29
C PRO A 126 -9.40 21.11 29.84
N PRO A 127 -8.35 20.75 29.07
CA PRO A 127 -7.44 21.75 28.52
C PRO A 127 -8.19 22.68 27.54
N PRO A 128 -7.90 24.00 27.55
CA PRO A 128 -8.60 24.97 26.71
C PRO A 128 -8.28 24.81 25.22
N SER A 129 -7.13 24.22 24.89
CA SER A 129 -6.71 23.94 23.52
C SER A 129 -5.67 22.82 23.49
N LEU A 130 -5.47 22.21 22.31
CA LEU A 130 -4.39 21.25 22.08
C LEU A 130 -3.01 21.88 22.28
N GLN A 131 -2.86 23.16 21.89
CA GLN A 131 -1.60 23.89 22.08
C GLN A 131 -1.22 23.98 23.55
N HIS A 132 -2.20 24.13 24.46
CA HIS A 132 -1.93 24.18 25.88
C HIS A 132 -1.30 22.87 26.41
N LEU A 133 -1.74 21.72 25.89
CA LEU A 133 -1.13 20.43 26.23
C LEU A 133 0.31 20.29 25.68
N ILE A 134 0.58 20.87 24.51
CA ILE A 134 1.92 20.90 23.91
C ILE A 134 2.86 21.78 24.75
N ASP A 135 2.40 22.99 25.10
CA ASP A 135 3.18 23.97 25.87
C ASP A 135 3.56 23.42 27.26
N GLN A 136 2.70 22.57 27.84
CA GLN A 136 2.95 21.89 29.11
C GLN A 136 3.73 20.57 28.97
N GLY A 137 4.12 20.17 27.76
CA GLY A 137 4.87 18.94 27.50
C GLY A 137 4.08 17.65 27.74
N MET A 138 2.74 17.74 27.81
CA MET A 138 1.85 16.58 27.93
C MET A 138 1.53 15.95 26.57
N LEU A 139 1.75 16.69 25.48
CA LEU A 139 1.56 16.21 24.12
C LEU A 139 2.76 16.61 23.25
N VAL A 140 3.18 15.72 22.36
CA VAL A 140 4.24 16.00 21.39
C VAL A 140 3.59 16.57 20.13
N GLU A 141 4.02 17.75 19.68
CA GLU A 141 3.45 18.46 18.52
C GLU A 141 3.34 17.57 17.26
N GLY A 142 4.39 16.77 16.99
CA GLY A 142 4.42 15.85 15.85
C GLY A 142 3.41 14.70 15.91
N MET A 143 2.72 14.47 17.03
CA MET A 143 1.64 13.47 17.13
C MET A 143 0.30 14.00 16.61
N LEU A 144 0.16 15.30 16.36
CA LEU A 144 -1.08 15.86 15.83
C LEU A 144 -1.17 15.77 14.31
N GLN A 145 -0.08 15.42 13.63
CA GLN A 145 0.02 15.38 12.17
C GLN A 145 0.38 13.97 11.71
N SER A 146 -0.30 13.46 10.68
CA SER A 146 0.19 12.33 9.90
C SER A 146 1.19 12.82 8.85
N SER A 147 1.96 11.89 8.30
CA SER A 147 2.91 12.17 7.23
C SER A 147 2.29 12.74 5.96
N ASP A 148 0.96 12.67 5.83
CA ASP A 148 0.23 12.98 4.59
C ASP A 148 -0.58 14.28 4.69
N SER A 149 -0.58 14.97 5.84
CA SER A 149 -1.33 16.21 6.03
C SER A 149 -0.68 17.38 5.27
N GLU A 150 -1.23 17.75 4.11
CA GLU A 150 -0.82 18.96 3.39
C GLU A 150 -1.30 20.20 4.15
N GLY A 151 -0.39 21.15 4.41
CA GLY A 151 -0.75 22.47 4.97
C GLY A 151 -0.69 22.60 6.49
N GLY A 152 -0.17 21.60 7.21
CA GLY A 152 0.12 21.71 8.65
C GLY A 152 -1.11 21.76 9.57
N ARG A 153 -2.32 21.52 9.01
CA ARG A 153 -3.54 21.31 9.81
C ARG A 153 -3.37 20.03 10.64
N PRO A 154 -3.76 20.01 11.93
CA PRO A 154 -3.87 18.77 12.68
C PRO A 154 -4.83 17.79 12.00
N ASP A 155 -4.56 16.49 12.12
CA ASP A 155 -5.43 15.45 11.56
C ASP A 155 -6.61 15.06 12.46
N LEU A 156 -6.64 15.66 13.65
CA LEU A 156 -7.66 15.42 14.65
C LEU A 156 -8.34 16.72 15.06
N PHE A 157 -9.59 16.57 15.43
CA PHE A 157 -10.42 17.58 16.04
C PHE A 157 -10.60 17.25 17.52
N TYR A 158 -10.49 18.26 18.39
CA TYR A 158 -10.69 18.13 19.84
C TYR A 158 -11.65 19.21 20.32
N SER A 159 -12.65 18.80 21.11
CA SER A 159 -13.56 19.70 21.79
C SER A 159 -14.13 19.01 23.02
N CYS A 160 -13.92 19.60 24.19
CA CYS A 160 -14.48 19.11 25.45
C CYS A 160 -14.97 20.32 26.26
N PRO A 161 -16.23 20.75 26.08
CA PRO A 161 -16.75 21.94 26.76
C PRO A 161 -17.15 21.68 28.21
N THR A 162 -17.36 20.42 28.59
CA THR A 162 -17.85 20.01 29.91
C THR A 162 -16.69 19.47 30.75
N PRO A 163 -16.55 19.87 32.04
CA PRO A 163 -15.60 19.25 32.96
C PRO A 163 -15.72 17.73 32.97
N LEU A 164 -14.61 17.00 32.97
CA LEU A 164 -14.65 15.53 32.86
C LEU A 164 -15.44 14.87 34.00
N ALA A 165 -15.41 15.48 35.19
CA ALA A 165 -16.15 15.03 36.36
C ALA A 165 -17.68 15.18 36.23
N ASP A 166 -18.14 16.08 35.36
CA ASP A 166 -19.56 16.41 35.17
C ASP A 166 -20.20 15.60 34.02
N ILE A 167 -19.40 14.80 33.31
CA ILE A 167 -19.88 13.97 32.20
C ILE A 167 -20.64 12.76 32.75
N SER A 168 -21.96 12.75 32.55
CA SER A 168 -22.85 11.69 33.05
C SER A 168 -22.54 10.30 32.48
N ASN A 169 -22.11 10.22 31.22
CA ASN A 169 -21.76 8.96 30.55
C ASN A 169 -20.45 9.09 29.77
N PRO A 170 -19.29 8.93 30.44
CA PRO A 170 -17.98 9.12 29.82
C PRO A 170 -17.70 8.17 28.65
N MET A 171 -18.25 6.95 28.68
CA MET A 171 -18.06 5.95 27.62
C MET A 171 -18.80 6.27 26.31
N ALA A 172 -19.78 7.16 26.35
CA ALA A 172 -20.57 7.53 25.16
C ALA A 172 -20.35 8.98 24.72
N THR A 173 -19.59 9.76 25.50
CA THR A 173 -19.28 11.16 25.21
C THR A 173 -17.99 11.26 24.42
N VAL A 174 -18.06 11.79 23.20
CA VAL A 174 -16.91 11.99 22.32
C VAL A 174 -16.20 13.30 22.68
N ILE A 175 -14.88 13.26 22.80
CA ILE A 175 -14.06 14.45 23.09
C ILE A 175 -13.04 14.79 22.00
N ALA A 176 -12.71 13.82 21.14
CA ALA A 176 -11.90 14.04 19.95
C ALA A 176 -12.17 12.99 18.87
N CYS A 177 -11.91 13.33 17.61
CA CYS A 177 -11.93 12.37 16.51
C CYS A 177 -10.97 12.79 15.39
N SER A 178 -10.64 11.88 14.48
CA SER A 178 -10.01 12.25 13.20
C SER A 178 -11.01 12.97 12.27
N TYR A 179 -10.52 13.84 11.39
CA TYR A 179 -11.34 14.43 10.32
C TYR A 179 -11.77 13.38 9.28
N GLU A 180 -12.85 13.66 8.55
CA GLU A 180 -13.42 12.74 7.52
C GLU A 180 -12.44 12.40 6.39
N ASP A 181 -11.69 13.40 5.95
CA ASP A 181 -10.81 13.32 4.79
C ASP A 181 -9.53 12.51 5.05
N ILE A 182 -9.22 12.21 6.31
CA ILE A 182 -8.01 11.50 6.72
C ILE A 182 -8.13 9.99 6.47
N HIS A 183 -9.31 9.41 6.72
CA HIS A 183 -9.50 7.97 6.59
C HIS A 183 -10.82 7.65 5.86
N PRO A 184 -10.79 6.99 4.69
CA PRO A 184 -12.01 6.64 3.99
C PRO A 184 -12.81 5.58 4.75
N GLY A 185 -14.12 5.83 4.90
CA GLY A 185 -15.11 4.89 5.43
C GLY A 185 -15.24 4.86 6.95
N GLY A 186 -14.66 5.82 7.66
CA GLY A 186 -14.77 5.91 9.11
C GLY A 186 -13.76 6.85 9.74
N ARG A 187 -13.82 6.96 11.05
CA ARG A 187 -13.00 7.86 11.85
C ARG A 187 -12.52 7.15 13.11
N THR A 188 -11.35 7.56 13.60
CA THR A 188 -10.92 7.16 14.94
C THR A 188 -11.52 8.12 15.95
N VAL A 189 -12.15 7.60 17.00
CA VAL A 189 -12.93 8.38 17.96
C VAL A 189 -12.39 8.14 19.37
N LEU A 190 -12.15 9.22 20.11
CA LEU A 190 -11.74 9.21 21.51
C LEU A 190 -12.91 9.63 22.39
N PHE A 191 -13.22 8.81 23.38
CA PHE A 191 -14.28 9.03 24.35
C PHE A 191 -13.73 9.61 25.66
N ALA A 192 -14.62 10.22 26.45
CA ALA A 192 -14.24 10.94 27.67
C ALA A 192 -13.65 10.05 28.77
N ASP A 193 -13.92 8.74 28.75
CA ASP A 193 -13.26 7.76 29.62
C ASP A 193 -11.84 7.37 29.15
N GLY A 194 -11.41 7.88 28.00
CA GLY A 194 -10.07 7.69 27.43
C GLY A 194 -9.94 6.50 26.49
N HIS A 195 -11.00 5.73 26.21
CA HIS A 195 -10.91 4.67 25.21
C HIS A 195 -10.99 5.24 23.79
N VAL A 196 -10.36 4.54 22.85
CA VAL A 196 -10.30 4.91 21.44
C VAL A 196 -10.81 3.75 20.60
N THR A 197 -11.73 4.03 19.68
CA THR A 197 -12.29 3.03 18.76
C THR A 197 -12.34 3.57 17.33
N TRP A 198 -12.38 2.65 16.37
CA TRP A 198 -12.63 2.98 14.98
C TRP A 198 -14.12 2.85 14.70
N GLU A 199 -14.74 3.94 14.26
CA GLU A 199 -16.16 3.98 13.94
C GLU A 199 -16.35 4.17 12.44
N SER A 200 -17.23 3.39 11.82
CA SER A 200 -17.66 3.67 10.44
C SER A 200 -18.44 4.98 10.38
N ASP A 201 -18.51 5.63 9.22
CA ASP A 201 -19.21 6.91 9.07
C ASP A 201 -20.66 6.85 9.59
N SER A 202 -21.39 5.77 9.27
CA SER A 202 -22.75 5.54 9.76
C SER A 202 -22.84 5.33 11.29
N SER A 203 -21.83 4.71 11.90
CA SER A 203 -21.77 4.52 13.35
C SER A 203 -21.48 5.85 14.03
N PHE A 204 -20.53 6.60 13.47
CA PHE A 204 -20.17 7.93 13.93
C PHE A 204 -21.33 8.92 13.83
N GLU A 205 -22.11 8.90 12.73
CA GLU A 205 -23.34 9.68 12.60
C GLU A 205 -24.34 9.38 13.72
N THR A 206 -24.48 8.10 14.10
CA THR A 206 -25.36 7.68 15.21
C THR A 206 -24.85 8.21 16.55
N ILE A 207 -23.54 8.13 16.79
CA ILE A 207 -22.88 8.64 18.01
C ILE A 207 -22.99 10.17 18.09
N ALA A 208 -22.76 10.87 16.98
CA ALA A 208 -22.81 12.33 16.88
C ALA A 208 -24.24 12.89 17.00
N ALA A 209 -25.26 12.11 16.62
CA ALA A 209 -26.66 12.47 16.79
C ALA A 209 -27.16 12.32 18.24
N ASP A 210 -26.40 11.67 19.13
CA ASP A 210 -26.75 11.58 20.54
C ASP A 210 -26.76 12.98 21.18
N PRO A 211 -27.81 13.36 21.94
CA PRO A 211 -27.88 14.65 22.62
C PRO A 211 -26.64 15.02 23.44
N GLN A 212 -25.94 14.05 24.04
CA GLN A 212 -24.72 14.31 24.81
C GLN A 212 -23.54 14.78 23.95
N ASN A 213 -23.54 14.43 22.66
CA ASN A 213 -22.50 14.76 21.69
C ASN A 213 -22.88 15.95 20.78
N ALA A 214 -24.06 16.55 20.96
CA ALA A 214 -24.56 17.61 20.08
C ALA A 214 -23.62 18.82 19.98
N ALA A 215 -23.00 19.23 21.10
CA ALA A 215 -22.04 20.34 21.13
C ALA A 215 -20.75 19.98 20.37
N PHE A 216 -20.24 18.76 20.55
CA PHE A 216 -19.08 18.25 19.82
C PHE A 216 -19.37 18.18 18.32
N ALA A 217 -20.50 17.60 17.92
CA ALA A 217 -20.90 17.45 16.53
C ALA A 217 -21.08 18.80 15.82
N ALA A 218 -21.65 19.80 16.50
CA ALA A 218 -21.79 21.15 15.96
C ALA A 218 -20.42 21.80 15.71
N ALA A 219 -19.50 21.71 16.68
CA ALA A 219 -18.16 22.27 16.58
C ALA A 219 -17.31 21.55 15.51
N LEU A 220 -17.45 20.23 15.40
CA LEU A 220 -16.79 19.44 14.35
C LEU A 220 -17.26 19.86 12.97
N LYS A 221 -18.58 19.99 12.77
CA LYS A 221 -19.15 20.44 11.49
C LYS A 221 -18.69 21.83 11.10
N GLU A 222 -18.54 22.74 12.05
CA GLU A 222 -17.98 24.08 11.81
C GLU A 222 -16.50 24.00 11.37
N ALA A 223 -15.71 23.11 12.01
CA ALA A 223 -14.31 22.93 11.70
C ALA A 223 -14.05 22.22 10.35
N GLU A 224 -14.95 21.31 9.93
CA GLU A 224 -14.87 20.61 8.64
C GLU A 224 -15.29 21.48 7.46
N GLY A 225 -16.11 22.50 7.70
CA GLY A 225 -16.63 23.38 6.66
C GLY A 225 -17.82 22.77 5.90
N PRO A 226 -18.36 23.52 4.92
CA PRO A 226 -19.53 23.12 4.13
C PRO A 226 -19.23 22.07 3.05
#